data_AF-A0A0Q8DPD2-F1
#
_entry.id   AF-A0A0Q8DPD2-F1
#
_cell.length_a   1.000
_cell.length_b   1.000
_cell.length_c   1.000
_cell.angle_alpha   90.00
_cell.angle_beta   90.00
_cell.angle_gamma   90.00
#
_symmetry.space_group_name_H-M   'P 1'
#
loop_
_entity.id
_entity.type
_entity.pdbx_description
1 polymer ?
#
loop_
_entity_poly.entity_id
_entity_poly.type
_entity_poly.pdbx_seq_one_letter_code
_entity_poly.pdbx_strand_id
1 'polypeptide(L)' 'MGSFPLPDEDEVNHPSHYTSHPSGVECIQVTEHMNFNLGNSVKYLWRAGLKGEDTSIQDLQKAVWYIEREIQRLGGSVD' A
#
# COMPACT_ATOMS: atom_id res chain seq x y z
N MET A 1 -25.80 16.75 -29.33
CA MET A 1 -24.64 15.87 -29.02
C MET A 1 -23.98 16.46 -27.79
N GLY A 2 -24.45 16.10 -26.60
CA GLY A 2 -23.86 16.56 -25.34
C GLY A 2 -22.82 15.54 -24.90
N SER A 3 -21.57 15.96 -24.81
CA SER A 3 -20.50 15.18 -24.18
C SER A 3 -20.79 15.08 -22.68
N PHE A 4 -21.14 13.89 -22.21
CA PHE A 4 -21.13 13.59 -20.78
C PHE A 4 -19.67 13.65 -20.30
N PRO A 5 -19.36 14.37 -19.20
CA PRO A 5 -18.03 14.30 -18.61
C PRO A 5 -17.77 12.85 -18.17
N LEU A 6 -16.56 12.36 -18.47
CA LEU A 6 -16.09 11.07 -17.96
C LEU A 6 -16.11 11.10 -16.42
N PRO A 7 -16.35 9.97 -15.75
CA PRO A 7 -16.36 9.93 -14.29
C PRO A 7 -15.00 10.42 -13.80
N ASP A 8 -15.02 11.42 -12.91
CA ASP A 8 -13.84 11.87 -12.18
C ASP A 8 -13.11 10.62 -11.65
N GLU A 9 -11.88 10.43 -12.10
CA GLU A 9 -10.95 9.53 -11.41
C GLU A 9 -10.76 10.15 -10.03
N ASP A 10 -11.57 9.72 -9.07
CA ASP A 10 -11.50 10.20 -7.70
C ASP A 10 -10.20 9.69 -7.09
N GLU A 11 -9.11 10.43 -7.32
CA GLU A 11 -7.77 10.16 -6.79
C GLU A 11 -7.76 10.08 -5.26
N VAL A 12 -8.81 10.54 -4.60
CA VAL A 12 -8.93 10.57 -3.14
C VAL A 12 -9.66 9.32 -2.63
N ASN A 13 -10.80 8.97 -3.24
CA ASN A 13 -11.64 7.87 -2.77
C ASN A 13 -11.32 6.52 -3.43
N HIS A 14 -10.85 6.51 -4.68
CA HIS A 14 -10.49 5.29 -5.41
C HIS A 14 -9.26 5.47 -6.32
N PRO A 15 -8.06 5.66 -5.75
CA PRO A 15 -6.86 5.78 -6.57
C PRO A 15 -6.66 4.47 -7.34
N SER A 16 -6.55 4.54 -8.67
CA SER A 16 -6.39 3.39 -9.59
C SER A 16 -5.23 2.44 -9.23
N HIS A 17 -4.27 2.94 -8.45
CA HIS A 17 -3.12 2.18 -7.97
C HIS A 17 -3.37 1.35 -6.69
N TYR A 18 -4.60 1.34 -6.14
CA TYR A 18 -5.00 0.48 -5.00
C TYR A 18 -6.14 -0.49 -5.31
N THR A 19 -6.85 -0.33 -6.43
CA THR A 19 -7.98 -1.18 -6.84
C THR A 19 -7.62 -2.28 -7.84
N SER A 20 -6.35 -2.34 -8.28
CA SER A 20 -5.85 -3.25 -9.31
C SER A 20 -5.36 -4.61 -8.79
N HIS A 21 -5.47 -4.87 -7.49
CA HIS A 21 -5.05 -6.14 -6.93
C HIS A 21 -6.01 -7.28 -7.36
N PRO A 22 -5.52 -8.46 -7.80
CA PRO A 22 -6.36 -9.55 -8.32
C PRO A 22 -7.44 -10.06 -7.37
N SER A 23 -7.34 -9.78 -6.07
CA SER A 23 -8.35 -10.16 -5.07
C SER A 23 -9.62 -9.28 -5.10
N GLY A 24 -9.58 -8.11 -5.72
CA GLY A 24 -10.69 -7.13 -5.69
C GLY A 24 -10.92 -6.46 -4.32
N VAL A 25 -10.00 -6.64 -3.37
CA VAL A 25 -10.02 -5.98 -2.05
C VAL A 25 -9.13 -4.73 -2.12
N GLU A 26 -9.58 -3.61 -1.59
CA GLU A 26 -8.76 -2.42 -1.49
C GLU A 26 -7.78 -2.55 -0.32
N CYS A 27 -6.53 -2.11 -0.50
CA CYS A 27 -5.50 -2.18 0.54
C CYS A 27 -5.97 -1.57 1.89
N ILE A 28 -6.77 -0.50 1.84
CA ILE A 28 -7.28 0.16 3.04
C ILE A 28 -8.15 -0.75 3.90
N GLN A 29 -9.00 -1.60 3.28
CA GLN A 29 -9.88 -2.55 3.97
C GLN A 29 -9.13 -3.57 4.82
N VAL A 30 -7.85 -3.78 4.52
CA VAL A 30 -6.96 -4.65 5.31
C VAL A 30 -6.18 -3.82 6.33
N THR A 31 -5.56 -2.73 5.88
CA THR A 31 -4.62 -1.96 6.72
C THR A 31 -5.29 -1.13 7.82
N GLU A 32 -6.59 -0.82 7.71
CA GLU A 32 -7.34 -0.11 8.76
C GLU A 32 -7.47 -0.91 10.06
N HIS A 33 -7.35 -2.24 9.98
CA HIS A 33 -7.39 -3.14 11.14
C HIS A 33 -6.00 -3.39 11.75
N MET A 34 -4.97 -2.68 11.26
CA MET A 34 -3.59 -2.85 11.70
C MET A 34 -3.09 -1.62 12.44
N ASN A 35 -2.04 -1.80 13.25
CA ASN A 35 -1.34 -0.65 13.80
C ASN A 35 -0.54 0.09 12.71
N PHE A 36 -0.03 1.27 13.05
CA PHE A 36 0.68 2.12 12.10
C PHE A 36 1.85 1.42 11.39
N ASN A 37 2.65 0.63 12.10
CA ASN A 37 3.81 -0.02 11.50
C ASN A 37 3.37 -1.14 10.54
N LEU A 38 2.50 -2.03 11.00
CA LEU A 38 2.02 -3.17 10.21
C LEU A 38 1.21 -2.71 8.99
N GLY A 39 0.31 -1.74 9.16
CA GLY A 39 -0.48 -1.19 8.06
C GLY A 39 0.38 -0.54 6.98
N ASN A 40 1.40 0.23 7.38
CA ASN A 40 2.34 0.78 6.40
C ASN A 40 3.17 -0.30 5.71
N SER A 41 3.65 -1.30 6.44
CA SER A 41 4.40 -2.42 5.84
C SER A 41 3.58 -3.14 4.77
N VAL A 42 2.34 -3.52 5.09
CA VAL A 42 1.41 -4.15 4.15
C VAL A 42 1.14 -3.23 2.95
N LYS A 43 0.90 -1.94 3.16
CA LYS A 43 0.72 -0.97 2.05
C LYS A 43 1.90 -0.98 1.07
N TYR A 44 3.14 -1.03 1.55
CA TYR A 44 4.31 -1.08 0.67
C TYR A 44 4.47 -2.42 -0.03
N LEU A 45 4.21 -3.55 0.65
CA LEU A 45 4.15 -4.86 0.00
C LEU A 45 3.09 -4.89 -1.10
N TRP A 46 1.91 -4.31 -0.84
CA TRP A 46 0.80 -4.23 -1.77
C TRP A 46 1.13 -3.42 -3.02
N ARG A 47 1.98 -2.40 -2.89
CA ARG A 47 2.33 -1.48 -3.98
C ARG A 47 3.54 -1.91 -4.79
N ALA A 48 4.41 -2.75 -4.23
CA ALA A 48 5.60 -3.23 -4.92
C ALA A 48 5.23 -3.88 -6.26
N GLY A 49 5.83 -3.43 -7.36
CA GLY A 49 5.53 -3.90 -8.71
C GLY A 49 4.46 -3.11 -9.46
N LEU A 50 3.67 -2.25 -8.79
CA LEU A 50 2.56 -1.52 -9.44
C LEU A 50 2.99 -0.20 -10.10
N LYS A 51 4.15 0.36 -9.74
CA LYS A 51 4.68 1.64 -10.27
C LYS A 51 5.94 1.48 -11.12
N GLY A 52 6.27 0.26 -11.54
CA GLY A 52 7.47 -0.09 -12.31
C GLY A 52 8.58 -0.75 -11.45
N GLU A 53 9.50 -1.46 -12.12
CA GLU A 53 10.56 -2.26 -11.46
C GLU A 53 11.41 -1.43 -10.48
N ASP A 54 11.79 -0.20 -10.88
CA ASP A 54 12.63 0.71 -10.07
C ASP A 54 11.99 1.08 -8.72
N THR A 55 10.66 1.09 -8.64
CA THR A 55 9.93 1.41 -7.39
C THR A 55 9.72 0.19 -6.50
N SER A 56 9.88 -1.01 -7.04
CA SER A 56 9.55 -2.26 -6.35
C SER A 56 10.52 -2.55 -5.21
N ILE A 57 11.82 -2.46 -5.48
CA ILE A 57 12.85 -2.67 -4.44
C ILE A 57 12.72 -1.61 -3.34
N GLN A 58 12.46 -0.36 -3.71
CA GLN A 58 12.29 0.72 -2.74
C GLN A 58 11.07 0.49 -1.83
N ASP A 59 9.96 0.02 -2.38
CA ASP A 59 8.77 -0.32 -1.59
C ASP A 59 9.04 -1.52 -0.67
N LEU A 60 9.74 -2.56 -1.15
CA LEU A 60 10.16 -3.67 -0.29
C LEU A 60 11.07 -3.23 0.86
N GLN A 61 12.05 -2.36 0.60
CA GLN A 61 12.91 -1.78 1.63
C GLN A 61 12.12 -0.98 2.67
N LYS A 62 11.11 -0.22 2.24
CA LYS A 62 10.21 0.49 3.17
C LYS A 62 9.37 -0.48 3.99
N ALA A 63 8.87 -1.56 3.38
CA ALA A 63 8.13 -2.59 4.10
C ALA A 63 8.97 -3.20 5.22
N VAL A 64 10.24 -3.55 4.94
CA VAL A 64 11.22 -4.06 5.92
C VAL A 64 11.42 -3.05 7.05
N TRP A 65 11.67 -1.78 6.72
CA TRP A 65 11.86 -0.71 7.71
C TRP A 65 10.70 -0.61 8.71
N TYR A 66 9.46 -0.74 8.23
CA TYR A 66 8.29 -0.72 9.12
C TYR A 66 8.17 -2.00 9.97
N ILE A 67 8.57 -3.16 9.45
CA ILE A 67 8.61 -4.42 10.23
C ILE A 67 9.68 -4.35 11.33
N GLU A 68 10.88 -3.89 11.02
CA GLU A 68 11.96 -3.72 12.01
C GLU A 68 11.50 -2.83 13.18
N ARG A 69 10.80 -1.75 12.88
CA ARG A 69 10.22 -0.87 13.90
C ARG A 69 9.15 -1.55 14.75
N GLU A 70 8.34 -2.41 14.14
CA GLU A 70 7.35 -3.18 14.90
C GLU A 70 8.00 -4.20 15.82
N ILE A 71 9.06 -4.87 15.35
CA ILE A 71 9.87 -5.77 16.16
C ILE A 71 10.49 -5.01 17.34
N GLN A 72 11.09 -3.85 17.09
CA GLN A 72 11.64 -2.99 18.15
C GLN A 72 10.56 -2.52 19.14
N ARG A 73 9.37 -2.14 18.66
CA ARG A 73 8.23 -1.75 19.52
C ARG A 73 7.81 -2.87 20.47
N LEU A 74 7.93 -4.13 20.04
CA LEU A 74 7.64 -5.32 20.83
C LEU A 74 8.83 -5.77 21.71
N GLY A 75 9.98 -5.09 21.64
CA GLY A 75 11.18 -5.40 22.42
C GLY A 75 12.12 -6.41 21.78
N GLY A 76 11.92 -6.77 20.51
CA GLY A 76 12.85 -7.59 19.73
C GLY A 76 13.92 -6.79 19.02
N SER A 77 14.92 -7.49 18.47
CA SER A 77 15.93 -6.95 17.56
C SER A 77 15.91 -7.69 16.22
N VAL A 78 16.43 -7.06 15.18
CA VAL A 78 16.68 -7.68 13.87
C VAL A 78 18.20 -7.62 13.66
N ASP A 79 18.80 -8.78 13.43
CA ASP A 79 20.25 -8.96 13.23
C ASP A 79 20.61 -8.96 11.74
#